data_AF-A0A9E5T723-F1
#
_entry.id   AF-A0A9E5T723-F1
#
_cell.length_a   1.000
_cell.length_b   1.000
_cell.length_c   1.000
_cell.angle_alpha   90.00
_cell.angle_beta   90.00
_cell.angle_gamma   90.00
#
_symmetry.space_group_name_H-M   'P 1'
#
loop_
_entity.id
_entity.type
_entity.pdbx_description
1 polymer ?
#
loop_
_entity_poly.entity_id
_entity_poly.type
_entity_poly.pdbx_seq_one_letter_code
_entity_poly.pdbx_strand_id
1 'polypeptide(L)'
;NTCELLDDEQILEMLDEKAIHAHRGRALNPENPFIRGTAQNPDTYFQARETVNPYYAATPGIVQSCMDRFAELTGRQYSLCEYYGAPDAEHLIVVLGSGSGVTKETMEYLAKQGDDKLGLVNLHLYRPFPVDALLEKIPATTKSIAVLDRTKEPGSRGEPLYKDVVTALAEGLADDKLACDRMPIVIGGRFGLSSKDFTPAMVKGVFDELKKAKPKNHFTIGINDDLSGTSLDFDPSFIVEQPGVYSAMFYGQGSDGTVGANKNTIKIIGSQTKQHAQG
;
A
#
# COMPACT_ATOMS: atom_id res chain seq x y z
N ASN A 1 -17.79 -11.63 -0.98
CA ASN A 1 -16.45 -11.51 -1.57
C ASN A 1 -16.13 -12.79 -2.32
N THR A 2 -16.03 -12.70 -3.64
CA THR A 2 -15.45 -13.75 -4.49
C THR A 2 -13.94 -13.58 -4.51
N CYS A 3 -13.20 -14.66 -4.27
CA CYS A 3 -11.76 -14.71 -4.43
C CYS A 3 -11.37 -16.10 -4.96
N GLU A 4 -10.24 -16.16 -5.65
CA GLU A 4 -9.65 -17.43 -6.07
C GLU A 4 -8.73 -17.89 -4.93
N LEU A 5 -9.00 -19.08 -4.40
CA LEU A 5 -8.18 -19.69 -3.36
C LEU A 5 -7.04 -20.48 -4.00
N LEU A 6 -5.92 -20.56 -3.31
CA LEU A 6 -4.86 -21.50 -3.66
C LEU A 6 -5.28 -22.90 -3.26
N ASP A 7 -4.94 -23.89 -4.08
CA ASP A 7 -4.97 -25.28 -3.66
C ASP A 7 -3.73 -25.64 -2.83
N ASP A 8 -3.76 -26.81 -2.18
CA ASP A 8 -2.68 -27.26 -1.29
C ASP A 8 -1.40 -27.51 -2.10
N GLU A 9 -1.52 -27.98 -3.35
CA GLU A 9 -0.39 -28.20 -4.25
C GLU A 9 0.37 -26.91 -4.57
N GLN A 10 -0.34 -25.83 -4.91
CA GLN A 10 0.23 -24.49 -5.14
C GLN A 10 0.92 -23.95 -3.87
N ILE A 11 0.33 -24.17 -2.69
CA ILE A 11 0.94 -23.77 -1.41
C ILE A 11 2.23 -24.54 -1.18
N LEU A 12 2.23 -25.86 -1.41
CA LEU A 12 3.41 -26.70 -1.24
C LEU A 12 4.54 -26.34 -2.22
N GLU A 13 4.21 -25.99 -3.47
CA GLU A 13 5.18 -25.60 -4.49
C GLU A 13 5.88 -24.27 -4.19
N MET A 14 5.30 -23.43 -3.32
CA MET A 14 5.92 -22.20 -2.81
C MET A 14 6.95 -22.44 -1.71
N LEU A 15 7.03 -23.66 -1.14
CA LEU A 15 7.89 -23.95 0.02
C LEU A 15 9.31 -24.36 -0.41
N ASP A 16 10.32 -23.67 0.13
CA ASP A 16 11.72 -24.08 -0.02
C ASP A 16 12.08 -25.13 1.04
N GLU A 17 12.10 -26.40 0.63
CA GLU A 17 12.49 -27.53 1.49
C GLU A 17 13.88 -27.36 2.12
N LYS A 18 14.86 -26.83 1.38
CA LYS A 18 16.22 -26.63 1.89
C LYS A 18 16.21 -25.56 2.98
N ALA A 19 15.47 -24.46 2.79
CA ALA A 19 15.31 -23.42 3.80
C ALA A 19 14.61 -23.96 5.07
N ILE A 20 13.58 -24.81 4.90
CA ILE A 20 12.88 -25.48 6.01
C ILE A 20 13.85 -26.38 6.79
N HIS A 21 14.60 -27.24 6.11
CA HIS A 21 15.57 -28.12 6.75
C HIS A 21 16.68 -27.33 7.45
N ALA A 22 17.20 -26.27 6.82
CA ALA A 22 18.18 -25.39 7.43
C ALA A 22 17.63 -24.69 8.69
N HIS A 23 16.37 -24.25 8.66
CA HIS A 23 15.70 -23.68 9.83
C HIS A 23 15.58 -24.71 10.97
N ARG A 24 15.14 -25.93 10.67
CA ARG A 24 15.08 -27.04 11.64
C ARG A 24 16.46 -27.37 12.21
N GLY A 25 17.51 -27.32 11.39
CA GLY A 25 18.90 -27.52 11.82
C GLY A 25 19.42 -26.47 12.81
N ARG A 26 18.77 -25.30 12.90
CA ARG A 26 19.08 -24.24 13.88
C ARG A 26 18.18 -24.27 15.12
N ALA A 27 17.34 -25.29 15.28
CA ALA A 27 16.47 -25.43 16.44
C ALA A 27 17.28 -25.76 17.71
N LEU A 28 16.79 -25.32 18.88
CA LEU A 28 17.34 -25.74 20.16
C LEU A 28 17.06 -27.24 20.35
N ASN A 29 18.13 -28.02 20.45
CA ASN A 29 18.07 -29.47 20.62
C ASN A 29 19.18 -29.90 21.60
N PRO A 30 18.86 -30.65 22.69
CA PRO A 30 19.87 -31.18 23.60
C PRO A 30 20.95 -32.04 22.93
N GLU A 31 20.62 -32.72 21.84
CA GLU A 31 21.55 -33.56 21.05
C GLU A 31 22.50 -32.72 20.15
N ASN A 32 22.20 -31.44 19.94
CA ASN A 32 23.06 -30.48 19.24
C ASN A 32 22.97 -29.09 19.92
N PRO A 33 23.53 -28.94 21.14
CA PRO A 33 23.27 -27.79 21.98
C PRO A 33 24.06 -26.56 21.56
N PHE A 34 23.44 -25.39 21.68
CA PHE A 34 24.10 -24.09 21.56
C PHE A 34 23.38 -23.06 22.44
N ILE A 35 24.01 -21.91 22.65
CA ILE A 35 23.46 -20.80 23.46
C ILE A 35 23.01 -19.67 22.52
N ARG A 36 21.86 -19.05 22.81
CA ARG A 36 21.35 -17.83 22.17
C ARG A 36 20.73 -16.92 23.22
N GLY A 37 20.73 -15.61 22.98
CA GLY A 37 20.18 -14.63 23.92
C GLY A 37 21.12 -14.30 25.10
N THR A 38 22.43 -14.32 24.87
CA THR A 38 23.43 -13.91 25.87
C THR A 38 23.30 -12.42 26.21
N ALA A 39 23.64 -12.04 27.44
CA ALA A 39 23.90 -10.65 27.78
C ALA A 39 25.28 -10.23 27.21
N GLN A 40 25.35 -9.10 26.52
CA GLN A 40 26.57 -8.58 25.90
C GLN A 40 26.83 -7.16 26.42
N ASN A 41 28.11 -6.86 26.65
CA ASN A 41 28.55 -5.53 27.06
C ASN A 41 28.71 -4.61 25.84
N PRO A 42 28.91 -3.30 26.05
CA PRO A 42 29.10 -2.34 24.94
C PRO A 42 30.31 -2.64 24.04
N ASP A 43 31.26 -3.46 24.50
CA ASP A 43 32.45 -3.88 23.75
C ASP A 43 32.14 -4.74 22.53
N THR A 44 30.99 -5.42 22.50
CA THR A 44 30.63 -6.42 21.47
C THR A 44 29.22 -6.28 20.94
N TYR A 45 28.30 -5.66 21.70
CA TYR A 45 26.89 -5.59 21.33
C TYR A 45 26.65 -4.90 19.99
N PHE A 46 27.36 -3.80 19.70
CA PHE A 46 27.13 -3.06 18.47
C PHE A 46 27.53 -3.90 17.24
N GLN A 47 28.71 -4.51 17.27
CA GLN A 47 29.21 -5.39 16.21
C GLN A 47 28.27 -6.59 15.99
N ALA A 48 27.80 -7.19 17.09
CA ALA A 48 26.82 -8.28 17.02
C ALA A 48 25.50 -7.82 16.36
N ARG A 49 25.05 -6.59 16.64
CA ARG A 49 23.81 -6.05 16.07
C ARG A 49 23.91 -5.78 14.57
N GLU A 50 25.06 -5.34 14.07
CA GLU A 50 25.28 -5.08 12.64
C GLU A 50 25.41 -6.36 11.80
N THR A 51 25.66 -7.52 12.42
CA THR A 51 25.80 -8.78 11.68
C THR A 51 24.53 -9.21 10.92
N VAL A 52 23.37 -8.66 11.27
CA VAL A 52 22.10 -8.99 10.60
C VAL A 52 21.91 -8.23 9.28
N ASN A 53 22.70 -7.18 9.01
CA ASN A 53 22.50 -6.28 7.88
C ASN A 53 22.41 -7.00 6.52
N PRO A 54 23.26 -8.00 6.20
CA PRO A 54 23.15 -8.72 4.92
C PRO A 54 21.80 -9.42 4.72
N TYR A 55 21.16 -9.89 5.80
CA TYR A 55 19.85 -10.54 5.72
C TYR A 55 18.75 -9.54 5.39
N TYR A 56 18.78 -8.35 6.00
CA TYR A 56 17.82 -7.29 5.70
C TYR A 56 18.05 -6.71 4.30
N ALA A 57 19.30 -6.54 3.87
CA ALA A 57 19.64 -6.09 2.52
C ALA A 57 19.16 -7.07 1.43
N ALA A 58 19.21 -8.38 1.69
CA ALA A 58 18.74 -9.40 0.76
C ALA A 58 17.21 -9.58 0.75
N THR A 59 16.50 -9.14 1.81
CA THR A 59 15.06 -9.39 1.99
C THR A 59 14.19 -8.85 0.84
N PRO A 60 14.36 -7.61 0.33
CA PRO A 60 13.57 -7.13 -0.81
C PRO A 60 13.66 -8.03 -2.04
N GLY A 61 14.88 -8.47 -2.41
CA GLY A 61 15.08 -9.37 -3.55
C GLY A 61 14.44 -10.74 -3.34
N ILE A 62 14.53 -11.29 -2.13
CA ILE A 62 13.87 -12.55 -1.77
C ILE A 62 12.34 -12.41 -1.89
N VAL A 63 11.77 -11.34 -1.32
CA VAL A 63 10.32 -11.09 -1.39
C VAL A 63 9.86 -10.94 -2.85
N GLN A 64 10.60 -10.19 -3.67
CA GLN A 64 10.28 -10.04 -5.10
C GLN A 64 10.34 -11.40 -5.81
N SER A 65 11.36 -12.21 -5.56
CA SER A 65 11.45 -13.57 -6.16
C SER A 65 10.28 -14.46 -5.76
N CYS A 66 9.78 -14.36 -4.51
CA CYS A 66 8.58 -15.06 -4.08
C CYS A 66 7.32 -14.54 -4.78
N MET A 67 7.22 -13.21 -5.00
CA MET A 67 6.10 -12.62 -5.76
C MET A 67 6.11 -13.07 -7.22
N ASP A 68 7.29 -13.15 -7.86
CA ASP A 68 7.44 -13.64 -9.23
C ASP A 68 7.08 -15.12 -9.33
N ARG A 69 7.56 -15.94 -8.39
CA ARG A 69 7.17 -17.36 -8.31
C ARG A 69 5.66 -17.54 -8.11
N PHE A 70 5.05 -16.71 -7.27
CA PHE A 70 3.61 -16.71 -7.10
C PHE A 70 2.87 -16.38 -8.40
N ALA A 71 3.42 -15.47 -9.21
CA ALA A 71 2.87 -15.12 -10.51
C ALA A 71 2.97 -16.29 -11.50
N GLU A 72 4.07 -17.04 -11.52
CA GLU A 72 4.22 -18.24 -12.36
C GLU A 72 3.15 -19.30 -12.05
N LEU A 73 2.84 -19.51 -10.77
CA LEU A 73 1.89 -20.55 -10.33
C LEU A 73 0.42 -20.15 -10.50
N THR A 74 0.13 -18.85 -10.44
CA THR A 74 -1.24 -18.36 -10.28
C THR A 74 -1.68 -17.35 -11.34
N GLY A 75 -0.75 -16.87 -12.16
CA GLY A 75 -0.97 -15.78 -13.11
C GLY A 75 -1.10 -14.39 -12.47
N ARG A 76 -1.00 -14.27 -11.14
CA ARG A 76 -1.18 -13.01 -10.40
C ARG A 76 0.17 -12.40 -10.04
N GLN A 77 0.62 -11.44 -10.85
CA GLN A 77 1.87 -10.72 -10.61
C GLN A 77 1.71 -9.70 -9.48
N TYR A 78 2.70 -9.66 -8.58
CA TYR A 78 2.88 -8.60 -7.60
C TYR A 78 4.27 -8.00 -7.70
N SER A 79 4.47 -6.84 -7.10
CA SER A 79 5.79 -6.22 -6.93
C SER A 79 5.89 -5.55 -5.57
N LEU A 80 7.11 -5.31 -5.08
CA LEU A 80 7.35 -4.59 -3.82
C LEU A 80 6.61 -3.24 -3.80
N CYS A 81 6.63 -2.56 -4.95
CA CYS A 81 5.89 -1.36 -5.30
C CYS A 81 5.22 -1.57 -6.65
N GLU A 82 3.94 -1.22 -6.77
CA GLU A 82 3.23 -1.22 -8.05
C GLU A 82 2.90 0.19 -8.49
N TYR A 83 2.98 0.43 -9.79
CA TYR A 83 2.58 1.69 -10.41
C TYR A 83 1.33 1.50 -11.25
N TYR A 84 0.40 2.44 -11.13
CA TYR A 84 -0.78 2.56 -11.97
C TYR A 84 -0.91 4.02 -12.43
N GLY A 85 -1.35 4.25 -13.67
CA GLY A 85 -1.58 5.59 -14.20
C GLY A 85 -0.81 5.86 -15.48
N ALA A 86 -0.76 7.12 -15.90
CA ALA A 86 -0.08 7.49 -17.14
C ALA A 86 1.44 7.32 -17.02
N PRO A 87 2.15 6.87 -18.06
CA PRO A 87 3.61 6.83 -18.08
C PRO A 87 4.26 8.19 -17.86
N ASP A 88 3.53 9.28 -18.14
CA ASP A 88 3.95 10.67 -17.99
C ASP A 88 3.12 11.43 -16.95
N ALA A 89 2.69 10.74 -15.88
CA ALA A 89 1.95 11.37 -14.79
C ALA A 89 2.74 12.52 -14.14
N GLU A 90 2.01 13.56 -13.73
CA GLU A 90 2.55 14.73 -13.05
C GLU A 90 2.21 14.74 -11.55
N HIS A 91 1.09 14.09 -11.17
CA HIS A 91 0.57 14.07 -9.81
C HIS A 91 0.39 12.63 -9.32
N LEU A 92 1.15 12.24 -8.30
CA LEU A 92 1.12 10.88 -7.76
C LEU A 92 0.48 10.82 -6.38
N ILE A 93 -0.23 9.74 -6.10
CA ILE A 93 -0.55 9.31 -4.74
C ILE A 93 0.29 8.08 -4.39
N VAL A 94 0.98 8.12 -3.25
CA VAL A 94 1.64 6.95 -2.64
C VAL A 94 0.79 6.49 -1.47
N VAL A 95 0.38 5.23 -1.46
CA VAL A 95 -0.48 4.66 -0.40
C VAL A 95 -0.17 3.19 -0.17
N LEU A 96 -0.55 2.70 1.01
CA LEU A 96 -0.45 1.30 1.39
C LEU A 96 -1.83 0.74 1.78
N GLY A 97 -2.07 -0.52 1.42
CA GLY A 97 -3.29 -1.25 1.80
C GLY A 97 -4.52 -0.83 1.00
N SER A 98 -5.71 -0.96 1.59
CA SER A 98 -7.00 -0.85 0.87
C SER A 98 -7.29 0.51 0.24
N GLY A 99 -6.58 1.57 0.64
CA GLY A 99 -6.69 2.89 0.01
C GLY A 99 -6.27 2.88 -1.46
N SER A 100 -5.41 1.94 -1.86
CA SER A 100 -4.96 1.78 -3.24
C SER A 100 -6.09 1.45 -4.21
N GLY A 101 -7.04 0.58 -3.82
CA GLY A 101 -8.15 0.15 -4.68
C GLY A 101 -9.05 1.32 -5.10
N VAL A 102 -9.52 2.09 -4.11
CA VAL A 102 -10.35 3.30 -4.36
C VAL A 102 -9.55 4.34 -5.15
N THR A 103 -8.26 4.48 -4.86
CA THR A 103 -7.40 5.44 -5.56
C THR A 103 -7.24 5.07 -7.04
N LYS A 104 -6.98 3.80 -7.33
CA LYS A 104 -6.85 3.27 -8.69
C LYS A 104 -8.13 3.46 -9.49
N GLU A 105 -9.27 3.04 -8.93
CA GLU A 105 -10.58 3.18 -9.58
C GLU A 105 -10.90 4.64 -9.91
N THR A 106 -10.68 5.55 -8.96
CA THR A 106 -10.93 6.98 -9.14
C THR A 106 -10.02 7.56 -10.22
N MET A 107 -8.72 7.24 -10.17
CA MET A 107 -7.73 7.71 -11.14
C MET A 107 -8.07 7.22 -12.56
N GLU A 108 -8.42 5.95 -12.74
CA GLU A 108 -8.83 5.41 -14.04
C GLU A 108 -10.11 6.07 -14.57
N TYR A 109 -11.05 6.40 -13.69
CA TYR A 109 -12.24 7.17 -14.07
C TYR A 109 -11.87 8.59 -14.51
N LEU A 110 -11.06 9.31 -13.74
CA LEU A 110 -10.62 10.68 -14.06
C LEU A 110 -9.85 10.73 -15.39
N ALA A 111 -8.99 9.75 -15.65
CA ALA A 111 -8.28 9.64 -16.92
C ALA A 111 -9.25 9.53 -18.12
N LYS A 112 -10.35 8.77 -17.99
CA LYS A 112 -11.41 8.69 -19.01
C LYS A 112 -12.16 10.01 -19.20
N GLN A 113 -12.17 10.88 -18.19
CA GLN A 113 -12.74 12.24 -18.27
C GLN A 113 -11.73 13.29 -18.77
N GLY A 114 -10.52 12.87 -19.19
CA GLY A 114 -9.50 13.75 -19.74
C GLY A 114 -8.48 14.28 -18.72
N ASP A 115 -8.55 13.83 -17.47
CA ASP A 115 -7.58 14.15 -16.41
C ASP A 115 -6.59 13.00 -16.24
N ASP A 116 -5.70 12.84 -17.21
CA ASP A 116 -4.87 11.64 -17.39
C ASP A 116 -3.45 11.74 -16.80
N LYS A 117 -3.01 12.92 -16.33
CA LYS A 117 -1.68 13.13 -15.72
C LYS A 117 -1.58 12.69 -14.26
N LEU A 118 -2.30 11.62 -13.92
CA LEU A 118 -2.40 11.09 -12.56
C LEU A 118 -1.71 9.73 -12.47
N GLY A 119 -1.12 9.45 -11.31
CA GLY A 119 -0.54 8.16 -11.01
C GLY A 119 -0.73 7.74 -9.56
N LEU A 120 -0.54 6.45 -9.33
CA LEU A 120 -0.65 5.78 -8.05
C LEU A 120 0.55 4.86 -7.89
N VAL A 121 1.25 5.00 -6.77
CA VAL A 121 2.20 4.01 -6.29
C VAL A 121 1.58 3.27 -5.10
N ASN A 122 1.33 1.98 -5.27
CA ASN A 122 0.85 1.10 -4.21
C ASN A 122 2.03 0.32 -3.61
N LEU A 123 2.27 0.50 -2.31
CA LEU A 123 3.35 -0.17 -1.59
C LEU A 123 2.86 -1.49 -0.97
N HIS A 124 3.53 -2.60 -1.28
CA HIS A 124 3.26 -3.91 -0.68
C HIS A 124 4.26 -4.25 0.44
N LEU A 125 5.56 -4.06 0.18
CA LEU A 125 6.59 -4.28 1.20
C LEU A 125 6.89 -2.95 1.92
N TYR A 126 6.40 -2.79 3.15
CA TYR A 126 6.71 -1.60 3.94
C TYR A 126 8.11 -1.66 4.59
N ARG A 127 8.56 -2.85 5.02
CA ARG A 127 9.87 -3.05 5.64
C ARG A 127 10.52 -4.38 5.23
N PRO A 128 11.82 -4.40 4.87
CA PRO A 128 12.70 -3.25 4.62
C PRO A 128 12.15 -2.33 3.53
N PHE A 129 12.30 -1.01 3.68
CA PHE A 129 11.67 -0.05 2.78
C PHE A 129 12.34 -0.14 1.40
N PRO A 130 11.60 -0.44 0.32
CA PRO A 130 12.18 -0.79 -0.97
C PRO A 130 12.48 0.47 -1.79
N VAL A 131 13.51 1.22 -1.39
CA VAL A 131 13.88 2.53 -1.99
C VAL A 131 14.04 2.44 -3.52
N ASP A 132 14.90 1.54 -4.01
CA ASP A 132 15.15 1.43 -5.45
C ASP A 132 13.87 1.11 -6.23
N ALA A 133 13.07 0.15 -5.74
CA ALA A 133 11.80 -0.22 -6.36
C ALA A 133 10.75 0.91 -6.29
N LEU A 134 10.77 1.78 -5.27
CA LEU A 134 9.92 2.97 -5.22
C LEU A 134 10.36 3.99 -6.27
N LEU A 135 11.66 4.32 -6.33
CA LEU A 135 12.19 5.33 -7.23
C LEU A 135 11.98 4.94 -8.71
N GLU A 136 12.14 3.66 -9.05
CA GLU A 136 11.84 3.12 -10.38
C GLU A 136 10.38 3.30 -10.82
N LYS A 137 9.44 3.42 -9.88
CA LYS A 137 8.01 3.61 -10.17
C LYS A 137 7.58 5.06 -10.27
N ILE A 138 8.49 6.03 -10.06
CA ILE A 138 8.17 7.45 -10.12
C ILE A 138 8.56 7.99 -11.51
N PRO A 139 7.59 8.39 -12.36
CA PRO A 139 7.90 8.96 -13.66
C PRO A 139 8.74 10.24 -13.55
N ALA A 140 9.62 10.48 -14.52
CA ALA A 140 10.45 11.68 -14.59
C ALA A 140 9.63 12.99 -14.66
N THR A 141 8.39 12.91 -15.16
CA THR A 141 7.44 14.02 -15.27
C THR A 141 6.76 14.41 -13.95
N THR A 142 7.00 13.66 -12.88
CA THR A 142 6.32 13.88 -11.59
C THR A 142 6.66 15.25 -11.03
N LYS A 143 5.62 16.06 -10.79
CA LYS A 143 5.73 17.40 -10.20
C LYS A 143 5.38 17.40 -8.72
N SER A 144 4.45 16.54 -8.30
CA SER A 144 3.95 16.49 -6.93
C SER A 144 3.51 15.09 -6.51
N ILE A 145 3.68 14.78 -5.23
CA ILE A 145 3.36 13.49 -4.63
C ILE A 145 2.57 13.73 -3.34
N ALA A 146 1.41 13.08 -3.18
CA ALA A 146 0.71 12.98 -1.91
C ALA A 146 0.97 11.59 -1.30
N VAL A 147 1.49 11.55 -0.08
CA VAL A 147 1.70 10.32 0.66
C VAL A 147 0.60 10.18 1.71
N LEU A 148 -0.16 9.09 1.62
CA LEU A 148 -1.34 8.87 2.45
C LEU A 148 -1.06 7.83 3.54
N ASP A 149 -1.09 8.30 4.78
CA ASP A 149 -0.89 7.49 5.97
C ASP A 149 -2.21 7.19 6.67
N ARG A 150 -2.43 5.92 7.01
CA ARG A 150 -3.59 5.47 7.80
C ARG A 150 -3.26 5.38 9.29
N THR A 151 -2.54 6.38 9.79
CA THR A 151 -2.12 6.50 11.19
C THR A 151 -2.02 7.97 11.60
N LYS A 152 -1.80 8.21 12.89
CA LYS A 152 -1.45 9.54 13.42
C LYS A 152 -0.39 9.37 14.49
N GLU A 153 0.75 10.03 14.30
CA GLU A 153 1.82 10.13 15.30
C GLU A 153 1.85 11.56 15.87
N PRO A 154 1.17 11.84 17.00
CA PRO A 154 1.12 13.19 17.57
C PRO A 154 2.51 13.75 17.89
N GLY A 155 2.77 14.99 17.48
CA GLY A 155 4.06 15.67 17.68
C GLY A 155 5.16 15.29 16.69
N SER A 156 4.93 14.31 15.81
CA SER A 156 5.87 13.99 14.74
C SER A 156 5.92 15.09 13.67
N ARG A 157 7.02 15.15 12.92
CA ARG A 157 7.17 16.04 11.74
C ARG A 157 6.47 15.49 10.48
N GLY A 158 5.77 14.37 10.62
CA GLY A 158 5.13 13.65 9.53
C GLY A 158 4.93 12.18 9.91
N GLU A 159 3.97 11.56 9.26
CA GLU A 159 3.61 10.16 9.46
C GLU A 159 4.67 9.22 8.86
N PRO A 160 4.67 7.92 9.25
CA PRO A 160 5.75 6.99 8.90
C PRO A 160 6.00 6.86 7.39
N LEU A 161 4.97 6.61 6.58
CA LEU A 161 5.16 6.43 5.15
C LEU A 161 5.59 7.73 4.48
N TYR A 162 5.00 8.87 4.86
CA TYR A 162 5.44 10.19 4.41
C TYR A 162 6.93 10.42 4.65
N LYS A 163 7.42 10.15 5.87
CA LYS A 163 8.84 10.32 6.19
C LYS A 163 9.74 9.41 5.35
N ASP A 164 9.35 8.15 5.17
CA ASP A 164 10.13 7.19 4.38
C ASP A 164 10.21 7.61 2.90
N VAL A 165 9.10 8.06 2.32
CA VAL A 165 9.06 8.55 0.93
C VAL A 165 9.90 9.80 0.76
N VAL A 166 9.78 10.78 1.68
CA VAL A 166 10.61 11.99 1.64
C VAL A 166 12.10 11.64 1.72
N THR A 167 12.46 10.70 2.59
CA THR A 167 13.86 10.26 2.76
C THR A 167 14.37 9.55 1.50
N ALA A 168 13.60 8.60 0.97
CA ALA A 168 13.94 7.87 -0.24
C ALA A 168 14.12 8.78 -1.46
N LEU A 169 13.26 9.79 -1.62
CA LEU A 169 13.37 10.78 -2.69
C LEU A 169 14.60 11.68 -2.52
N ALA A 170 14.89 12.12 -1.30
CA ALA A 170 16.04 12.99 -1.01
C ALA A 170 17.37 12.26 -1.24
N GLU A 171 17.50 11.02 -0.73
CA GLU A 171 18.67 10.17 -0.96
C GLU A 171 18.79 9.78 -2.44
N GLY A 172 17.67 9.39 -3.08
CA GLY A 172 17.63 9.07 -4.50
C GLY A 172 18.04 10.24 -5.40
N LEU A 173 17.71 11.47 -5.03
CA LEU A 173 18.18 12.66 -5.72
C LEU A 173 19.68 12.91 -5.50
N ALA A 174 20.18 12.70 -4.29
CA ALA A 174 21.60 12.87 -3.97
C ALA A 174 22.50 11.83 -4.67
N ASP A 175 21.95 10.64 -4.92
CA ASP A 175 22.63 9.51 -5.56
C ASP A 175 22.39 9.42 -7.09
N ASP A 176 21.77 10.44 -7.70
CA ASP A 176 21.39 10.46 -9.14
C ASP A 176 20.52 9.27 -9.58
N LYS A 177 19.72 8.71 -8.67
CA LYS A 177 18.77 7.59 -8.91
C LYS A 177 17.33 8.05 -9.15
N LEU A 178 16.97 9.25 -8.73
CA LEU A 178 15.64 9.80 -8.97
C LEU A 178 15.53 10.29 -10.41
N ALA A 179 14.57 9.75 -11.17
CA ALA A 179 14.37 10.12 -12.58
C ALA A 179 13.90 11.57 -12.79
N CYS A 180 13.39 12.22 -11.75
CA CYS A 180 12.96 13.62 -11.81
C CYS A 180 14.18 14.55 -11.73
N ASP A 181 14.23 15.59 -12.58
CA ASP A 181 15.30 16.60 -12.59
C ASP A 181 15.45 17.36 -11.26
N ARG A 182 14.41 17.35 -10.42
CA ARG A 182 14.36 17.99 -9.11
C ARG A 182 13.43 17.25 -8.18
N MET A 183 13.58 17.50 -6.88
CA MET A 183 12.65 17.02 -5.87
C MET A 183 11.20 17.46 -6.18
N PRO A 184 10.25 16.52 -6.37
CA PRO A 184 8.83 16.85 -6.47
C PRO A 184 8.32 17.50 -5.18
N ILE A 185 7.20 18.23 -5.27
CA ILE A 185 6.51 18.71 -4.06
C ILE A 185 5.88 17.50 -3.36
N VAL A 186 6.32 17.18 -2.14
CA VAL A 186 5.78 16.06 -1.36
C VAL A 186 4.90 16.57 -0.23
N ILE A 187 3.63 16.18 -0.24
CA ILE A 187 2.67 16.45 0.84
C ILE A 187 2.28 15.15 1.56
N GLY A 188 2.15 15.20 2.87
CA GLY A 188 1.67 14.10 3.71
C GLY A 188 0.22 14.31 4.12
N GLY A 189 -0.60 13.26 4.02
CA GLY A 189 -2.02 13.28 4.35
C GLY A 189 -2.42 12.11 5.22
N ARG A 190 -3.35 12.35 6.14
CA ARG A 190 -3.97 11.30 6.96
C ARG A 190 -5.36 10.98 6.46
N PHE A 191 -5.69 9.69 6.41
CA PHE A 191 -7.01 9.21 6.03
C PHE A 191 -7.44 8.00 6.84
N GLY A 192 -8.74 7.68 6.79
CA GLY A 192 -9.24 6.35 7.13
C GLY A 192 -9.03 5.84 8.57
N LEU A 193 -8.72 6.72 9.53
CA LEU A 193 -8.53 6.34 10.93
C LEU A 193 -9.80 5.73 11.51
N SER A 194 -9.65 4.61 12.21
CA SER A 194 -10.78 3.86 12.81
C SER A 194 -11.91 3.56 11.81
N SER A 195 -11.53 3.14 10.60
CA SER A 195 -12.49 2.82 9.53
C SER A 195 -13.34 4.01 9.06
N LYS A 196 -12.89 5.25 9.26
CA LYS A 196 -13.45 6.40 8.55
C LYS A 196 -13.40 6.13 7.04
N ASP A 197 -14.47 6.50 6.33
CA ASP A 197 -14.55 6.26 4.90
C ASP A 197 -13.43 6.96 4.14
N PHE A 198 -13.03 6.34 3.03
CA PHE A 198 -12.14 6.91 2.04
C PHE A 198 -12.74 6.63 0.67
N THR A 199 -13.41 7.65 0.12
CA THR A 199 -14.27 7.53 -1.06
C THR A 199 -13.58 8.10 -2.31
N PRO A 200 -14.11 7.83 -3.53
CA PRO A 200 -13.59 8.45 -4.74
C PRO A 200 -13.57 9.99 -4.70
N ALA A 201 -14.59 10.60 -4.09
CA ALA A 201 -14.63 12.05 -3.87
C ALA A 201 -13.42 12.56 -3.08
N MET A 202 -13.04 11.83 -2.03
CA MET A 202 -11.87 12.16 -1.21
C MET A 202 -10.57 11.98 -1.98
N VAL A 203 -10.42 10.90 -2.77
CA VAL A 203 -9.27 10.71 -3.66
C VAL A 203 -9.15 11.86 -4.65
N LYS A 204 -10.25 12.24 -5.31
CA LYS A 204 -10.27 13.39 -6.22
C LYS A 204 -9.83 14.67 -5.50
N GLY A 205 -10.31 14.91 -4.28
CA GLY A 205 -9.87 16.05 -3.46
C GLY A 205 -8.36 16.07 -3.22
N VAL A 206 -7.72 14.92 -3.03
CA VAL A 206 -6.25 14.81 -2.90
C VAL A 206 -5.56 15.16 -4.22
N PHE A 207 -6.03 14.64 -5.36
CA PHE A 207 -5.47 15.01 -6.67
C PHE A 207 -5.68 16.49 -7.01
N ASP A 208 -6.84 17.06 -6.68
CA ASP A 208 -7.12 18.49 -6.85
C ASP A 208 -6.17 19.34 -5.98
N GLU A 209 -5.86 18.89 -4.76
CA GLU A 209 -4.88 19.55 -3.89
C GLU A 209 -3.48 19.54 -4.51
N LEU A 210 -3.04 18.41 -5.07
CA LEU A 210 -1.74 18.26 -5.73
C LEU A 210 -1.55 19.20 -6.93
N LYS A 211 -2.63 19.63 -7.57
CA LYS A 211 -2.61 20.56 -8.72
C LYS A 211 -2.50 22.03 -8.29
N LYS A 212 -2.67 22.34 -7.01
CA LYS A 212 -2.55 23.72 -6.53
C LYS A 212 -1.09 24.17 -6.59
N ALA A 213 -0.88 25.46 -6.84
CA ALA A 213 0.46 26.06 -6.83
C ALA A 213 1.16 25.94 -5.45
N LYS A 214 0.38 25.87 -4.36
CA LYS A 214 0.85 25.70 -2.98
C LYS A 214 -0.04 24.67 -2.29
N PRO A 215 0.21 23.36 -2.48
CA PRO A 215 -0.60 22.33 -1.86
C PRO A 215 -0.42 22.33 -0.34
N LYS A 216 -1.50 22.05 0.39
CA LYS A 216 -1.54 21.94 1.85
C LYS A 216 -0.84 20.65 2.26
N ASN A 217 0.30 20.80 2.95
CA ASN A 217 0.98 19.68 3.59
C ASN A 217 0.34 19.34 4.96
N HIS A 218 0.59 18.14 5.47
CA HIS A 218 0.09 17.61 6.75
C HIS A 218 -1.43 17.63 6.90
N PHE A 219 -2.13 17.35 5.81
CA PHE A 219 -3.57 17.46 5.73
C PHE A 219 -4.31 16.27 6.34
N THR A 220 -5.62 16.40 6.49
CA THR A 220 -6.57 15.30 6.71
C THR A 220 -7.58 15.25 5.56
N ILE A 221 -8.10 14.07 5.24
CA ILE A 221 -9.19 13.91 4.27
C ILE A 221 -10.29 13.03 4.88
N GLY A 222 -11.55 13.39 4.66
CA GLY A 222 -12.72 12.68 5.21
C GLY A 222 -13.23 13.21 6.55
N ILE A 223 -12.75 14.36 7.01
CA ILE A 223 -13.29 15.10 8.17
C ILE A 223 -13.38 16.60 7.83
N ASN A 224 -14.14 17.34 8.64
CA ASN A 224 -14.03 18.80 8.72
C ASN A 224 -13.25 19.15 9.99
N ASP A 225 -12.03 19.64 9.84
CA ASP A 225 -11.18 20.11 10.95
C ASP A 225 -11.21 21.63 11.00
N ASP A 226 -12.22 22.16 11.67
CA ASP A 226 -12.47 23.59 11.87
C ASP A 226 -11.62 24.21 12.99
N LEU A 227 -10.82 23.40 13.69
CA LEU A 227 -9.91 23.86 14.75
C LEU A 227 -8.51 24.12 14.20
N SER A 228 -7.89 23.11 13.58
CA SER A 228 -6.51 23.21 13.07
C SER A 228 -6.45 23.49 11.57
N GLY A 229 -7.60 23.46 10.87
CA GLY A 229 -7.68 23.76 9.44
C GLY A 229 -6.94 22.75 8.57
N THR A 230 -6.72 21.52 9.05
CA THR A 230 -5.92 20.53 8.31
C THR A 230 -6.73 19.80 7.23
N SER A 231 -8.06 19.80 7.30
CA SER A 231 -8.88 19.10 6.31
C SER A 231 -8.75 19.70 4.91
N LEU A 232 -8.78 18.83 3.91
CA LEU A 232 -8.96 19.20 2.51
C LEU A 232 -10.45 19.28 2.18
N ASP A 233 -10.79 20.23 1.32
CA ASP A 233 -12.10 20.30 0.69
C ASP A 233 -12.21 19.21 -0.39
N PHE A 234 -13.38 18.62 -0.52
CA PHE A 234 -13.73 17.71 -1.60
C PHE A 234 -15.23 17.83 -1.89
N ASP A 235 -15.64 17.49 -3.12
CA ASP A 235 -17.05 17.48 -3.50
C ASP A 235 -17.69 16.14 -3.11
N PRO A 236 -18.53 16.08 -2.05
CA PRO A 236 -19.14 14.82 -1.60
C PRO A 236 -20.15 14.26 -2.60
N SER A 237 -20.59 15.05 -3.60
CA SER A 237 -21.50 14.59 -4.64
C SER A 237 -20.79 13.86 -5.79
N PHE A 238 -19.46 13.92 -5.83
CA PHE A 238 -18.67 13.20 -6.83
C PHE A 238 -18.82 11.68 -6.66
N ILE A 239 -19.28 11.03 -7.72
CA ILE A 239 -19.43 9.58 -7.80
C ILE A 239 -18.65 9.05 -8.99
N VAL A 240 -18.06 7.86 -8.83
CA VAL A 240 -17.49 7.11 -9.95
C VAL A 240 -18.56 6.18 -10.47
N GLU A 241 -19.00 6.40 -11.70
CA GLU A 241 -19.95 5.50 -12.35
C GLU A 241 -19.27 4.17 -12.68
N GLN A 242 -19.96 3.08 -12.36
CA GLN A 242 -19.49 1.72 -12.61
C GLN A 242 -20.50 0.97 -13.50
N PRO A 243 -20.44 1.14 -14.83
CA PRO A 243 -21.35 0.47 -15.75
C PRO A 243 -21.32 -1.06 -15.56
N GLY A 244 -22.50 -1.66 -15.42
CA GLY A 244 -22.64 -3.10 -15.21
C GLY A 244 -22.47 -3.57 -13.75
N VAL A 245 -22.21 -2.67 -12.80
CA VAL A 245 -22.18 -2.99 -11.37
C VAL A 245 -23.54 -2.72 -10.74
N TYR A 246 -24.10 -3.73 -10.08
CA TYR A 246 -25.32 -3.60 -9.30
C TYR A 246 -24.98 -3.33 -7.83
N SER A 247 -25.46 -2.21 -7.29
CA SER A 247 -25.26 -1.81 -5.90
C SER A 247 -26.57 -1.88 -5.12
N ALA A 248 -26.53 -2.36 -3.88
CA ALA A 248 -27.70 -2.46 -3.00
C ALA A 248 -27.36 -2.04 -1.56
N MET A 249 -28.33 -1.43 -0.89
CA MET A 249 -28.26 -1.03 0.52
C MET A 249 -29.40 -1.69 1.28
N PHE A 250 -29.08 -2.30 2.43
CA PHE A 250 -30.05 -3.02 3.24
C PHE A 250 -30.07 -2.44 4.65
N TYR A 251 -31.23 -1.95 5.08
CA TYR A 251 -31.46 -1.49 6.44
C TYR A 251 -32.07 -2.64 7.24
N GLY A 252 -31.35 -3.10 8.27
CA GLY A 252 -31.80 -4.17 9.15
C GLY A 252 -31.68 -3.76 10.62
N GLN A 253 -32.44 -4.44 11.48
CA GLN A 253 -32.33 -4.33 12.93
C GLN A 253 -31.30 -5.33 13.47
N GLY A 254 -30.68 -5.01 14.61
CA GLY A 254 -29.78 -5.92 15.29
C GLY A 254 -30.44 -7.29 15.54
N SER A 255 -29.80 -8.36 15.06
CA SER A 255 -30.26 -9.76 15.16
C SER A 255 -31.51 -10.13 14.36
N ASP A 256 -31.93 -9.34 13.38
CA ASP A 256 -33.11 -9.64 12.53
C ASP A 256 -32.84 -10.65 11.40
N GLY A 257 -31.58 -11.02 11.19
CA GLY A 257 -31.14 -11.94 10.13
C GLY A 257 -30.68 -11.27 8.84
N THR A 258 -30.85 -9.95 8.66
CA THR A 258 -30.50 -9.20 7.44
C THR A 258 -29.03 -9.40 7.03
N VAL A 259 -28.10 -9.27 7.97
CA VAL A 259 -26.66 -9.47 7.69
C VAL A 259 -26.37 -10.92 7.27
N GLY A 260 -27.00 -11.90 7.91
CA GLY A 260 -26.85 -13.32 7.57
C GLY A 260 -27.40 -13.64 6.19
N ALA A 261 -28.58 -13.09 5.87
CA ALA A 261 -29.22 -13.22 4.56
C ALA A 261 -28.33 -12.63 3.46
N ASN A 262 -27.82 -11.40 3.63
CA ASN A 262 -26.93 -10.76 2.65
C ASN A 262 -25.64 -11.55 2.43
N LYS A 263 -25.02 -12.06 3.49
CA LYS A 263 -23.85 -12.95 3.38
C LYS A 263 -24.15 -14.20 2.56
N ASN A 264 -25.34 -14.78 2.72
CA ASN A 264 -25.77 -15.95 1.94
C ASN A 264 -26.02 -15.57 0.46
N THR A 265 -26.72 -14.47 0.21
CA THR A 265 -26.99 -13.96 -1.14
C THR A 265 -25.69 -13.71 -1.91
N ILE A 266 -24.69 -13.08 -1.29
CA ILE A 266 -23.37 -12.85 -1.91
C ILE A 266 -22.69 -14.17 -2.27
N LYS A 267 -22.78 -15.20 -1.42
CA LYS A 267 -22.23 -16.54 -1.71
C LYS A 267 -22.97 -17.22 -2.86
N ILE A 268 -24.29 -17.11 -2.92
CA ILE A 268 -25.10 -17.66 -4.01
C ILE A 268 -24.68 -17.00 -5.33
N ILE A 269 -24.65 -15.67 -5.38
CA ILE A 269 -24.26 -14.94 -6.60
C ILE A 269 -22.83 -15.32 -7.01
N GLY A 270 -21.89 -15.30 -6.07
CA GLY A 270 -20.48 -15.58 -6.36
C GLY A 270 -20.14 -17.04 -6.71
N SER A 271 -20.99 -18.01 -6.34
CA SER A 271 -20.76 -19.44 -6.63
C SER A 271 -21.60 -19.97 -7.80
N GLN A 272 -22.75 -19.35 -8.08
CA GLN A 272 -23.68 -19.79 -9.13
C GLN A 272 -23.59 -18.95 -10.41
N THR A 273 -22.79 -17.88 -10.40
CA THR A 273 -22.58 -17.01 -11.57
C THR A 273 -21.10 -16.76 -11.80
N LYS A 274 -20.76 -16.20 -12.96
CA LYS A 274 -19.40 -15.71 -13.25
C LYS A 274 -19.16 -14.29 -12.75
N GLN A 275 -20.09 -13.71 -11.98
CA GLN A 275 -19.98 -12.34 -11.49
C GLN A 275 -19.12 -12.28 -10.23
N HIS A 276 -18.36 -11.19 -10.09
CA HIS A 276 -17.74 -10.84 -8.82
C HIS A 276 -18.80 -10.32 -7.84
N ALA A 277 -18.66 -10.67 -6.56
CA ALA A 277 -19.61 -10.26 -5.53
C ALA A 277 -18.89 -9.77 -4.26
N GLN A 278 -19.31 -8.62 -3.74
CA GLN A 278 -18.74 -7.96 -2.55
C GLN A 278 -19.83 -7.61 -1.53
N GLY A 279 -19.50 -7.65 -0.24
CA GLY A 279 -20.32 -7.10 0.86
C GLY A 279 -19.87 -7.51 2.24
#